data_AF-A0A842N079-F1
#
_entry.id   AF-A0A842N079-F1
#
_cell.length_a   1.000
_cell.length_b   1.000
_cell.length_c   1.000
_cell.angle_alpha   90.00
_cell.angle_beta   90.00
_cell.angle_gamma   90.00
#
_symmetry.space_group_name_H-M   'P 1'
#
loop_
_entity.id
_entity.type
_entity.pdbx_description
1 polymer ?
#
loop_
_entity_poly.entity_id
_entity_poly.type
_entity_poly.pdbx_seq_one_letter_code
_entity_poly.pdbx_strand_id
1 'polypeptide(L)' 'TDLWEPRWQWDMKGLLCKMCFDNKEGDFKVKKEFCVLCNKKMGFIRYNPKSNWKIKGQLCRICWDEQKAKNI' A
#
# COMPACT_ATOMS: atom_id res chain seq x y z
N THR A 1 10.21 -26.48 8.78
CA THR A 1 8.93 -25.73 8.67
C THR A 1 9.16 -24.57 7.73
N ASP A 2 8.43 -24.50 6.61
CA ASP A 2 8.57 -23.45 5.59
C ASP A 2 7.92 -22.14 6.05
N LEU A 3 8.57 -21.53 7.02
CA LEU A 3 8.23 -20.23 7.56
C LEU A 3 9.04 -19.14 6.84
N TRP A 4 8.36 -18.07 6.47
CA TRP A 4 8.89 -16.99 5.65
C TRP A 4 8.88 -15.68 6.43
N GLU A 5 9.97 -14.94 6.31
CA GLU A 5 10.07 -13.59 6.87
C GLU A 5 9.25 -12.59 6.04
N PRO A 6 8.49 -11.68 6.69
CA PRO A 6 7.78 -10.62 5.99
C PRO A 6 8.76 -9.64 5.33
N ARG A 7 8.30 -8.96 4.27
CA ARG A 7 9.07 -7.85 3.66
C ARG A 7 9.24 -6.73 4.68
N TRP A 8 10.41 -6.08 4.69
CA TRP A 8 10.65 -4.87 5.52
C TRP A 8 9.61 -3.76 5.29
N GLN A 9 9.05 -3.68 4.08
CA GLN A 9 8.03 -2.70 3.69
C GLN A 9 6.66 -2.92 4.36
N TRP A 10 6.42 -4.10 4.94
CA TRP A 10 5.12 -4.44 5.53
C TRP A 10 5.00 -4.01 6.99
N ASP A 11 6.07 -3.48 7.59
CA ASP A 11 6.12 -3.08 9.00
C ASP A 11 5.51 -4.16 9.92
N MET A 12 5.94 -5.40 9.69
CA MET A 12 5.40 -6.59 10.34
C MET A 12 6.56 -7.39 10.93
N LYS A 13 6.34 -7.95 12.12
CA LYS A 13 7.27 -8.85 12.81
C LYS A 13 6.70 -10.28 12.83
N GLY A 14 7.57 -11.25 13.04
CA GLY A 14 7.21 -12.68 13.13
C GLY A 14 7.40 -13.41 11.80
N LEU A 15 6.98 -14.67 11.77
CA LEU A 15 7.10 -15.53 10.60
C LEU A 15 5.73 -15.91 10.04
N LEU A 16 5.65 -16.04 8.72
CA LEU A 16 4.43 -16.41 8.00
C LEU A 16 4.59 -17.81 7.41
N CYS A 17 3.53 -18.61 7.37
CA CYS A 17 3.54 -19.77 6.48
C CYS A 17 3.54 -19.30 5.01
N LYS A 18 3.99 -20.15 4.08
CA LYS A 18 4.05 -19.81 2.66
C LYS A 18 2.74 -19.24 2.11
N MET A 19 1.60 -19.85 2.43
CA MET A 19 0.28 -19.36 1.99
C MET A 19 -0.03 -17.94 2.50
N CYS A 20 0.25 -17.66 3.78
CA CYS A 20 0.05 -16.33 4.35
C CYS A 20 0.99 -15.29 3.71
N PHE A 21 2.24 -15.68 3.44
CA PHE A 21 3.20 -14.83 2.74
C PHE A 21 2.72 -14.49 1.31
N ASP A 22 2.34 -15.51 0.53
CA ASP A 22 1.90 -15.36 -0.86
C ASP A 22 0.66 -14.46 -0.96
N ASN A 23 -0.33 -14.67 -0.08
CA ASN A 23 -1.52 -13.82 -0.01
C ASN A 23 -1.18 -12.35 0.31
N LYS A 24 -0.25 -12.13 1.26
CA LYS A 24 0.17 -10.79 1.66
C LYS A 24 0.97 -10.08 0.56
N GLU A 25 1.82 -10.81 -0.14
CA GLU A 25 2.58 -10.31 -1.30
C GLU A 25 1.64 -9.92 -2.45
N GLY A 26 0.59 -10.72 -2.71
CA GLY A 26 -0.44 -10.38 -3.68
C GLY A 26 -1.16 -9.07 -3.34
N ASP A 27 -1.68 -8.94 -2.12
CA ASP A 27 -2.34 -7.72 -1.64
C ASP A 27 -1.41 -6.49 -1.70
N PHE A 28 -0.14 -6.68 -1.31
CA PHE A 28 0.84 -5.60 -1.35
C PHE A 28 1.15 -5.13 -2.79
N LYS A 29 1.28 -6.05 -3.75
CA LYS A 29 1.46 -5.71 -5.16
C LYS A 29 0.28 -4.91 -5.71
N VAL A 30 -0.95 -5.34 -5.44
CA VAL A 30 -2.16 -4.61 -5.85
C VAL A 30 -2.17 -3.20 -5.27
N LYS A 31 -1.93 -3.05 -3.97
CA LYS A 31 -1.87 -1.71 -3.31
C LYS A 31 -0.76 -0.80 -3.85
N LYS A 32 0.28 -1.37 -4.47
CA LYS A 32 1.39 -0.64 -5.07
C LYS A 32 1.10 -0.20 -6.51
N GLU A 33 0.26 -0.95 -7.22
CA GLU A 33 -0.14 -0.67 -8.62
C GLU A 33 -1.37 0.22 -8.72
N PHE A 34 -2.26 0.23 -7.72
CA PHE A 34 -3.55 0.92 -7.78
C PHE A 34 -3.66 2.03 -6.74
N CYS A 35 -4.35 3.11 -7.09
CA CYS A 35 -4.69 4.17 -6.14
C CYS A 35 -5.62 3.59 -5.06
N VAL A 36 -5.26 3.75 -3.78
CA VAL A 36 -6.05 3.15 -2.68
C VAL A 36 -7.44 3.78 -2.50
N LEU A 37 -7.68 4.98 -3.03
CA LEU A 37 -8.99 5.65 -2.90
C LEU A 37 -9.93 5.40 -4.08
N CYS A 38 -9.41 5.33 -5.30
CA CYS A 38 -10.24 5.22 -6.50
C CYS A 38 -9.98 3.96 -7.33
N ASN A 39 -9.08 3.08 -6.89
CA ASN A 39 -8.69 1.85 -7.60
C ASN A 39 -8.25 2.06 -9.06
N LYS A 40 -7.84 3.29 -9.41
CA LYS A 40 -7.23 3.56 -10.73
C LYS A 40 -5.86 2.90 -10.79
N LYS A 41 -5.60 2.13 -11.85
CA LYS A 41 -4.25 1.60 -12.13
C LYS A 41 -3.29 2.76 -12.38
N MET A 42 -2.17 2.77 -11.67
CA MET A 42 -1.15 3.81 -11.71
C MET A 42 0.09 3.29 -12.45
N GLY A 43 0.78 4.20 -13.14
CA GLY A 43 2.09 3.93 -13.73
C GLY A 43 3.22 4.21 -12.74
N PHE A 44 4.33 4.74 -13.24
CA PHE A 44 5.49 5.09 -12.41
C PHE A 44 5.21 6.20 -11.39
N ILE A 45 4.28 7.11 -11.70
CA ILE A 45 3.94 8.25 -10.85
C ILE A 45 2.87 7.86 -9.82
N ARG A 46 3.21 8.02 -8.55
CA ARG A 46 2.40 7.70 -7.38
C ARG A 46 2.77 8.62 -6.23
N TYR A 47 1.83 8.87 -5.34
CA TYR A 47 1.98 9.85 -4.27
C TYR A 47 1.76 9.19 -2.91
N ASN A 48 2.66 9.48 -1.97
CA ASN A 48 2.51 9.10 -0.57
C ASN A 48 1.47 10.04 0.09
N PRO A 49 0.45 9.48 0.77
CA PRO A 49 -0.38 10.26 1.69
C PRO A 49 0.47 10.92 2.78
N LYS A 50 0.04 12.08 3.29
CA LYS A 50 0.65 12.65 4.50
C LYS A 50 0.36 11.75 5.72
N SER A 51 1.27 11.75 6.69
CA SER A 51 1.17 10.92 7.90
C SER A 51 -0.13 11.15 8.69
N ASN A 52 -0.62 12.39 8.74
CA ASN A 52 -1.84 12.76 9.45
C ASN A 52 -3.14 12.32 8.75
N TRP A 53 -3.11 11.95 7.47
CA TRP A 53 -4.31 11.54 6.72
C TRP A 53 -4.78 10.13 7.06
N LYS A 54 -3.97 9.33 7.78
CA LYS A 54 -4.29 7.94 8.18
C LYS A 54 -4.66 7.01 7.00
N ILE A 55 -4.21 7.33 5.79
CA ILE A 55 -4.41 6.52 4.58
C ILE A 55 -3.21 5.58 4.39
N LYS A 56 -3.45 4.27 4.36
CA LYS A 56 -2.42 3.26 4.08
C LYS A 56 -2.46 2.85 2.60
N GLY A 57 -1.48 3.26 1.82
CA GLY A 57 -1.37 2.92 0.40
C GLY A 57 -0.77 4.06 -0.43
N GLN A 58 -0.83 3.93 -1.75
CA GLN A 58 -0.43 4.97 -2.69
C GLN A 58 -1.65 5.68 -3.28
N LEU A 59 -1.48 6.95 -3.63
CA LEU A 59 -2.52 7.76 -4.27
C LEU A 59 -2.11 8.14 -5.69
N CYS A 60 -3.09 8.23 -6.58
CA CYS A 60 -2.92 8.95 -7.83
C CYS A 60 -2.89 10.46 -7.58
N ARG A 61 -2.44 11.24 -8.56
CA ARG A 61 -2.34 12.70 -8.44
C ARG A 61 -3.66 13.35 -8.00
N ILE A 62 -4.76 12.97 -8.65
CA ILE A 62 -6.09 13.55 -8.42
C ILE A 62 -6.51 13.34 -6.97
N CYS A 63 -6.50 12.09 -6.49
CA CYS A 63 -6.88 11.79 -5.12
C CYS A 63 -5.95 12.43 -4.09
N TRP A 64 -4.66 12.59 -4.39
CA TRP A 64 -3.74 13.28 -3.49
C TRP A 64 -4.07 14.76 -3.37
N ASP A 65 -4.34 15.44 -4.48
CA ASP A 65 -4.73 16.86 -4.49
C ASP A 65 -6.08 17.08 -3.77
N GLU A 66 -7.05 16.19 -3.97
CA GLU A 66 -8.33 16.22 -3.25
C GLU A 66 -8.16 16.03 -1.73
N GLN A 67 -7.34 15.06 -1.32
CA GLN A 67 -7.03 14.86 0.10
C GLN A 67 -6.31 16.07 0.69
N LYS A 68 -5.40 16.69 -0.07
CA LYS A 68 -4.76 17.93 0.34
C LYS A 68 -5.78 19.04 0.56
N ALA A 69 -6.70 19.25 -0.37
CA ALA A 69 -7.73 20.29 -0.25
C ALA A 69 -8.66 20.08 0.95
N LYS A 70 -9.00 18.82 1.29
CA LYS A 70 -9.83 18.47 2.44
C LYS A 70 -9.14 18.60 3.80
N ASN A 71 -7.81 18.54 3.81
CA ASN A 71 -6.98 18.56 5.01
C ASN A 71 -6.05 19.79 5.04
N ILE A 72 -6.51 20.90 4.41
CA ILE A 72 -5.95 22.24 4.60
C ILE A 72 -6.47 22.82 5.92
#